data_AF-A0A2T5JRR8-F1
#
_entry.id   AF-A0A2T5JRR8-F1
#
_cell.length_a   1.000
_cell.length_b   1.000
_cell.length_c   1.000
_cell.angle_alpha   90.00
_cell.angle_beta   90.00
_cell.angle_gamma   90.00
#
_symmetry.space_group_name_H-M   'P 1'
#
loop_
_entity.id
_entity.type
_entity.pdbx_description
1 polymer ?
#
loop_
_entity_poly.entity_id
_entity_poly.type
_entity_poly.pdbx_seq_one_letter_code
_entity_poly.pdbx_strand_id
1 'polypeptide(L)'
;MSTLFTINIQNNSSSFQNFYVFQQPALYVGGQQVYSNSLWSQGVLPSSTGGSSATFMMLQQFYAGVQQQITPPAVGGVSGYSSAIQAIGLTPAAGGSPTNNTTSMIISPGLGLTPPVSTTGPQTGAYRIITPTFNPTVTPYNAGAASQSPSGIVTLSNFVVAQPNQNIDCQPVLQFYVQTGTYTPGMVINFSTSSVNAALCNATTGFVTFNVSYNVDGTWSVTPSAATKVMGQPRTQAQVHPAIPSLSADAANNAEIKNEAGTAVICTGYAANFNAPVTVQALSNPGVIHLHNEYQVGPAGGPYTGRMCTNIAGNIATFV
;
A
#
# COMPACT_ATOMS: atom_id res chain seq x y z
N MET A 1 10.81 12.47 12.46
CA MET A 1 10.07 11.22 12.74
C MET A 1 9.85 10.51 11.42
N SER A 2 10.31 9.27 11.31
CA SER A 2 10.01 8.40 10.18
C SER A 2 8.58 7.87 10.31
N THR A 3 7.80 7.94 9.24
CA THR A 3 6.46 7.32 9.19
C THR A 3 6.63 5.82 8.89
N LEU A 4 5.76 4.99 9.46
CA LEU A 4 5.84 3.53 9.34
C LEU A 4 4.59 2.97 8.67
N PHE A 5 4.77 2.01 7.77
CA PHE A 5 3.71 1.06 7.45
C PHE A 5 3.68 -0.01 8.54
N THR A 6 2.49 -0.30 9.04
CA THR A 6 2.25 -1.27 10.11
C THR A 6 1.15 -2.23 9.69
N ILE A 7 1.43 -3.53 9.74
CA ILE A 7 0.44 -4.58 9.50
C ILE A 7 0.39 -5.46 10.75
N ASN A 8 -0.72 -5.40 11.48
CA ASN A 8 -0.99 -6.25 12.61
C ASN A 8 -1.74 -7.49 12.13
N ILE A 9 -1.23 -8.67 12.43
CA ILE A 9 -1.73 -9.95 11.95
C ILE A 9 -2.23 -10.75 13.16
N GLN A 10 -3.47 -11.22 13.06
CA GLN A 10 -4.11 -12.09 14.03
C GLN A 10 -4.51 -13.41 13.37
N ASN A 11 -4.39 -14.49 14.15
CA ASN A 11 -4.77 -15.82 13.73
C ASN A 11 -6.04 -16.27 14.45
N ASN A 12 -7.20 -16.07 13.81
CA ASN A 12 -8.50 -16.52 14.33
C ASN A 12 -8.84 -17.95 13.88
N SER A 13 -7.94 -18.64 13.18
CA SER A 13 -8.11 -20.06 12.87
C SER A 13 -7.89 -20.94 14.09
N SER A 14 -8.17 -22.24 13.97
CA SER A 14 -8.02 -23.22 15.05
C SER A 14 -6.62 -23.79 15.20
N SER A 15 -5.70 -23.51 14.27
CA SER A 15 -4.34 -24.07 14.24
C SER A 15 -3.25 -23.01 14.27
N PHE A 16 -2.05 -23.40 14.69
CA PHE A 16 -0.86 -22.58 14.51
C PHE A 16 -0.61 -22.32 13.03
N GLN A 17 -0.38 -21.06 12.66
CA GLN A 17 -0.12 -20.66 11.27
C GLN A 17 1.20 -19.90 11.19
N ASN A 18 1.96 -20.16 10.12
CA ASN A 18 3.07 -19.29 9.72
C ASN A 18 2.58 -18.27 8.71
N PHE A 19 2.89 -17.00 8.94
CA PHE A 19 2.54 -15.90 8.06
C PHE A 19 3.80 -15.32 7.44
N TYR A 20 3.68 -14.81 6.22
CA TYR A 20 4.69 -13.99 5.58
C TYR A 20 4.06 -12.79 4.87
N VAL A 21 4.84 -11.72 4.74
CA VAL A 21 4.43 -10.47 4.09
C VAL A 21 5.31 -10.21 2.87
N PHE A 22 4.71 -9.77 1.78
CA PHE A 22 5.40 -9.39 0.56
C PHE A 22 4.68 -8.21 -0.10
N GLN A 23 5.36 -7.55 -1.01
CA GLN A 23 4.82 -6.39 -1.71
C GLN A 23 4.40 -6.77 -3.13
N GLN A 24 3.41 -6.05 -3.66
CA GLN A 24 3.17 -5.99 -5.09
C GLN A 24 4.49 -5.64 -5.82
N PRO A 25 4.90 -6.44 -6.83
CA PRO A 25 6.07 -6.12 -7.63
C PRO A 25 5.96 -4.71 -8.21
N ALA A 26 7.07 -3.98 -8.20
CA ALA A 26 7.16 -2.73 -8.93
C ALA A 26 7.02 -2.98 -10.44
N LEU A 27 6.62 -1.94 -11.17
CA LEU A 27 6.64 -1.99 -12.62
C LEU A 27 8.06 -1.67 -13.09
N TYR A 28 8.68 -2.61 -13.80
CA TYR A 28 9.99 -2.48 -14.40
C TYR A 28 9.87 -2.27 -15.90
N VAL A 29 10.55 -1.25 -16.42
CA VAL A 29 10.62 -1.01 -17.87
C VAL A 29 11.57 -2.03 -18.51
N GLY A 30 11.20 -2.57 -19.68
CA GLY A 30 12.06 -3.47 -20.46
C GLY A 30 11.70 -4.96 -20.38
N GLY A 31 10.61 -5.34 -19.69
CA GLY A 31 10.03 -6.68 -19.76
C GLY A 31 10.86 -7.79 -19.12
N GLN A 32 11.84 -7.44 -18.27
CA GLN A 32 12.62 -8.41 -17.53
C GLN A 32 11.75 -9.19 -16.53
N GLN A 33 12.12 -10.44 -16.26
CA GLN A 33 11.48 -11.22 -15.22
C GLN A 33 11.69 -10.55 -13.86
N VAL A 34 10.58 -10.23 -13.19
CA VAL A 34 10.57 -9.64 -11.86
C VAL A 34 10.43 -10.76 -10.84
N TYR A 35 11.35 -10.79 -9.88
CA TYR A 35 11.31 -11.65 -8.71
C TYR A 35 10.78 -10.86 -7.52
N SER A 36 10.14 -11.54 -6.59
CA SER A 36 9.66 -10.95 -5.33
C SER A 36 10.23 -11.75 -4.18
N ASN A 37 10.52 -11.09 -3.07
CA ASN A 37 10.90 -11.75 -1.83
C ASN A 37 9.82 -11.63 -0.77
N SER A 38 9.83 -12.57 0.17
CA SER A 38 9.23 -12.34 1.48
C SER A 38 10.02 -11.23 2.20
N LEU A 39 9.30 -10.28 2.79
CA LEU A 39 9.86 -9.18 3.56
C LEU A 39 9.91 -9.48 5.05
N TRP A 40 9.04 -10.37 5.50
CA TRP A 40 8.81 -10.66 6.90
C TRP A 40 8.11 -12.01 7.03
N SER A 41 8.36 -12.73 8.12
CA SER A 41 7.60 -13.92 8.47
C SER A 41 7.56 -14.16 9.97
N GLN A 42 6.45 -14.72 10.47
CA GLN A 42 6.34 -15.17 11.87
C GLN A 42 5.25 -16.23 12.04
N GLY A 43 5.48 -17.17 12.95
CA GLY A 43 4.47 -18.11 13.44
C GLY A 43 3.57 -17.49 14.51
N VAL A 44 2.26 -17.71 14.41
CA VAL A 44 1.26 -17.16 15.33
C VAL A 44 0.28 -18.25 15.76
N LEU A 45 0.13 -18.42 17.08
CA LEU A 45 -0.85 -19.33 17.69
C LEU A 45 -2.28 -18.81 17.48
N PRO A 46 -3.30 -19.69 17.50
CA PRO A 46 -4.70 -19.29 17.54
C PRO A 46 -4.99 -18.27 18.64
N SER A 47 -5.76 -17.24 18.32
CA SER A 47 -6.17 -16.21 19.28
C SER A 47 -6.95 -16.80 20.46
N SER A 48 -7.72 -17.88 20.25
CA SER A 48 -8.43 -18.60 21.32
C SER A 48 -7.52 -19.33 22.31
N THR A 49 -6.28 -19.65 21.92
CA THR A 49 -5.35 -20.45 22.72
C THR A 49 -4.30 -19.57 23.41
N GLY A 50 -3.79 -18.55 22.71
CA GLY A 50 -2.68 -17.75 23.20
C GLY A 50 -2.79 -16.24 22.98
N GLY A 51 -3.93 -15.75 22.44
CA GLY A 51 -4.16 -14.31 22.20
C GLY A 51 -3.08 -13.62 21.36
N SER A 52 -2.24 -14.39 20.65
CA SER A 52 -1.01 -13.87 20.05
C SER A 52 -1.31 -13.13 18.75
N SER A 53 -0.63 -12.02 18.55
CA SER A 53 -0.62 -11.26 17.30
C SER A 53 0.82 -11.02 16.86
N ALA A 54 1.03 -10.83 15.57
CA ALA A 54 2.32 -10.45 15.03
C ALA A 54 2.22 -9.12 14.30
N THR A 55 3.31 -8.35 14.28
CA THR A 55 3.31 -7.04 13.65
C THR A 55 4.48 -6.93 12.69
N PHE A 56 4.16 -6.70 11.42
CA PHE A 56 5.12 -6.26 10.42
C PHE A 56 5.21 -4.74 10.43
N MET A 57 6.44 -4.21 10.42
CA MET A 57 6.70 -2.78 10.30
C MET A 57 7.76 -2.52 9.25
N MET A 58 7.57 -1.47 8.45
CA MET A 58 8.60 -0.95 7.54
C MET A 58 8.56 0.57 7.46
N LEU A 59 9.71 1.16 7.13
CA LEU A 59 9.80 2.60 6.90
C LEU A 59 8.98 3.00 5.67
N GLN A 60 8.17 4.05 5.78
CA GLN A 60 7.53 4.70 4.64
C GLN A 60 8.56 5.57 3.91
N GLN A 61 9.47 4.89 3.21
CA GLN A 61 10.53 5.49 2.39
C GLN A 61 10.75 4.58 1.18
N PHE A 62 10.89 5.18 -0.01
CA PHE A 62 11.31 4.41 -1.18
C PHE A 62 12.81 4.19 -1.11
N TYR A 63 13.23 2.94 -1.27
CA TYR A 63 14.63 2.57 -1.37
C TYR A 63 14.90 1.90 -2.70
N ALA A 64 15.89 2.42 -3.41
CA ALA A 64 16.59 1.66 -4.42
C ALA A 64 17.52 0.68 -3.71
N GLY A 65 17.58 -0.56 -4.18
CA GLY A 65 18.46 -1.58 -3.63
C GLY A 65 19.20 -2.34 -4.71
N VAL A 66 20.41 -2.76 -4.38
CA VAL A 66 21.22 -3.71 -5.15
C VAL A 66 21.72 -4.81 -4.24
N GLN A 67 21.88 -6.01 -4.80
CA GLN A 67 22.34 -7.17 -4.05
C GLN A 67 23.23 -8.04 -4.95
N GLN A 68 24.32 -8.56 -4.40
CA GLN A 68 25.11 -9.58 -5.08
C GLN A 68 24.42 -10.95 -5.00
N GLN A 69 24.27 -11.59 -6.14
CA GLN A 69 23.75 -12.96 -6.23
C GLN A 69 24.84 -13.96 -5.81
N ILE A 70 24.42 -15.03 -5.14
CA ILE A 70 25.26 -16.24 -4.94
C ILE A 70 24.85 -17.29 -5.97
N THR A 71 23.55 -17.48 -6.13
CA THR A 71 22.94 -18.35 -7.12
C THR A 71 21.87 -17.59 -7.89
N PRO A 72 21.52 -18.02 -9.12
CA PRO A 72 20.38 -17.46 -9.83
C PRO A 72 19.11 -17.48 -8.95
N PRO A 73 18.28 -16.42 -9.00
CA PRO A 73 17.06 -16.36 -8.21
C PRO A 73 16.10 -17.51 -8.55
N ALA A 74 15.72 -18.29 -7.53
CA ALA A 74 14.78 -19.39 -7.65
C ALA A 74 13.83 -19.39 -6.46
N VAL A 75 12.55 -19.73 -6.70
CA VAL A 75 11.51 -19.75 -5.66
C VAL A 75 11.93 -20.66 -4.50
N GLY A 76 11.81 -20.15 -3.28
CA GLY A 76 12.25 -20.82 -2.04
C GLY A 76 13.74 -20.67 -1.71
N GLY A 77 14.54 -20.16 -2.65
CA GLY A 77 15.95 -19.82 -2.44
C GLY A 77 16.13 -18.41 -1.88
N VAL A 78 17.28 -18.16 -1.26
CA VAL A 78 17.69 -16.80 -0.85
C VAL A 78 18.08 -15.98 -2.09
N SER A 79 17.68 -14.71 -2.15
CA SER A 79 17.94 -13.86 -3.33
C SER A 79 19.39 -13.39 -3.45
N GLY A 80 20.17 -13.39 -2.37
CA GLY A 80 21.57 -12.97 -2.37
C GLY A 80 22.10 -12.67 -0.97
N TYR A 81 23.26 -12.00 -0.90
CA TYR A 81 23.98 -11.74 0.36
C TYR A 81 24.27 -10.26 0.55
N SER A 82 25.44 -9.80 0.13
CA SER A 82 25.84 -8.39 0.24
C SER A 82 24.83 -7.51 -0.48
N SER A 83 24.33 -6.49 0.22
CA SER A 83 23.32 -5.58 -0.29
C SER A 83 23.65 -4.14 0.08
N ALA A 84 23.21 -3.23 -0.77
CA ALA A 84 23.27 -1.80 -0.53
C ALA A 84 21.92 -1.19 -0.88
N ILE A 85 21.52 -0.18 -0.11
CA ILE A 85 20.30 0.59 -0.37
C ILE A 85 20.56 2.07 -0.30
N GLN A 86 19.72 2.82 -1.01
CA GLN A 86 19.68 4.26 -0.94
C GLN A 86 18.25 4.75 -0.91
N ALA A 87 17.93 5.62 0.07
CA ALA A 87 16.67 6.33 0.08
C ALA A 87 16.57 7.18 -1.19
N ILE A 88 15.50 7.04 -1.95
CA ILE A 88 15.34 7.65 -3.28
C ILE A 88 13.96 8.30 -3.44
N GLY A 89 13.89 9.37 -4.23
CA GLY A 89 12.63 10.01 -4.59
C GLY A 89 12.02 9.38 -5.84
N LEU A 90 10.73 9.59 -6.05
CA LEU A 90 10.07 9.24 -7.31
C LEU A 90 10.03 10.44 -8.25
N THR A 91 10.15 10.18 -9.54
CA THR A 91 9.97 11.22 -10.56
C THR A 91 8.56 11.81 -10.45
N PRO A 92 8.43 13.13 -10.32
CA PRO A 92 7.12 13.77 -10.15
C PRO A 92 6.27 13.66 -11.42
N ALA A 93 4.98 13.98 -11.30
CA ALA A 93 4.15 14.29 -12.45
C ALA A 93 4.65 15.54 -13.17
N ALA A 94 4.24 15.72 -14.43
CA ALA A 94 4.59 16.91 -15.20
C ALA A 94 4.26 18.20 -14.44
N GLY A 95 5.23 19.12 -14.38
CA GLY A 95 5.10 20.38 -13.62
C GLY A 95 5.37 20.27 -12.12
N GLY A 96 5.64 19.08 -11.57
CA GLY A 96 6.04 18.91 -10.17
C GLY A 96 7.51 19.22 -9.91
N SER A 97 7.84 19.51 -8.64
CA SER A 97 9.21 19.82 -8.22
C SER A 97 10.16 18.63 -8.45
N PRO A 98 11.36 18.84 -9.03
CA PRO A 98 12.34 17.79 -9.22
C PRO A 98 12.68 17.08 -7.90
N THR A 99 12.81 15.75 -7.98
CA THR A 99 13.22 14.90 -6.86
C THR A 99 14.54 14.20 -7.21
N ASN A 100 15.26 13.76 -6.19
CA ASN A 100 16.46 12.92 -6.35
C ASN A 100 16.03 11.50 -6.71
N ASN A 101 15.77 11.26 -8.00
CA ASN A 101 15.11 10.08 -8.55
C ASN A 101 16.07 9.07 -9.19
N THR A 102 17.38 9.29 -9.15
CA THR A 102 18.36 8.45 -9.87
C THR A 102 19.57 8.16 -9.01
N THR A 103 19.96 6.89 -8.90
CA THR A 103 21.19 6.46 -8.22
C THR A 103 22.02 5.57 -9.14
N SER A 104 23.33 5.51 -8.92
CA SER A 104 24.26 4.66 -9.67
C SER A 104 24.81 3.57 -8.78
N MET A 105 24.84 2.34 -9.29
CA MET A 105 25.44 1.19 -8.63
C MET A 105 26.96 1.26 -8.65
N ILE A 106 27.56 0.97 -7.51
CA ILE A 106 29.01 0.89 -7.29
C ILE A 106 29.36 -0.58 -7.08
N ILE A 107 30.41 -1.07 -7.74
CA ILE A 107 30.90 -2.45 -7.60
C ILE A 107 32.36 -2.53 -7.14
N SER A 108 33.04 -1.39 -7.00
CA SER A 108 34.43 -1.30 -6.56
C SER A 108 34.62 -0.01 -5.74
N PRO A 109 35.26 -0.06 -4.56
CA PRO A 109 35.89 -1.23 -3.93
C PRO A 109 34.91 -2.21 -3.28
N GLY A 110 33.61 -1.91 -3.28
CA GLY A 110 32.56 -2.79 -2.77
C GLY A 110 31.20 -2.47 -3.38
N LEU A 111 30.21 -3.33 -3.13
CA LEU A 111 28.85 -3.12 -3.59
C LEU A 111 28.23 -1.92 -2.88
N GLY A 112 27.67 -0.98 -3.65
CA GLY A 112 27.09 0.25 -3.14
C GLY A 112 26.11 0.91 -4.10
N LEU A 113 25.49 1.99 -3.62
CA LEU A 113 24.69 2.93 -4.41
C LEU A 113 25.19 4.34 -4.11
N THR A 114 25.28 5.19 -5.12
CA THR A 114 25.57 6.62 -4.90
C THR A 114 24.39 7.31 -4.23
N PRO A 115 24.61 8.42 -3.51
CA PRO A 115 23.52 9.33 -3.16
C PRO A 115 22.71 9.68 -4.42
N PRO A 116 21.36 9.71 -4.37
CA PRO A 116 20.60 9.92 -5.57
C PRO A 116 20.63 11.38 -5.99
N VAL A 117 20.59 11.59 -7.29
CA VAL A 117 20.54 12.89 -7.96
C VAL A 117 19.26 13.00 -8.77
N SER A 118 18.87 14.23 -9.12
CA SER A 118 17.73 14.46 -10.00
C SER A 118 18.16 14.32 -11.46
N THR A 119 17.50 13.45 -12.22
CA THR A 119 17.68 13.35 -13.67
C THR A 119 16.35 13.33 -14.40
N THR A 120 16.41 13.74 -15.67
CA THR A 120 15.31 13.59 -16.62
C THR A 120 15.34 12.20 -17.25
N GLY A 121 14.18 11.66 -17.61
CA GLY A 121 14.08 10.41 -18.39
C GLY A 121 13.40 9.24 -17.69
N PRO A 122 13.50 9.04 -16.36
CA PRO A 122 12.66 8.05 -15.70
C PRO A 122 11.19 8.47 -15.81
N GLN A 123 10.27 7.50 -15.94
CA GLN A 123 8.84 7.78 -16.01
C GLN A 123 8.29 8.34 -14.69
N THR A 124 7.19 9.09 -14.75
CA THR A 124 6.48 9.57 -13.56
C THR A 124 6.16 8.42 -12.61
N GLY A 125 6.43 8.61 -11.32
CA GLY A 125 6.26 7.58 -10.29
C GLY A 125 7.39 6.55 -10.22
N ALA A 126 8.38 6.60 -11.11
CA ALA A 126 9.55 5.73 -11.07
C ALA A 126 10.80 6.44 -10.56
N TYR A 127 11.73 5.65 -10.06
CA TYR A 127 13.14 6.03 -9.89
C TYR A 127 14.02 5.16 -10.79
N ARG A 128 15.28 5.58 -11.00
CA ARG A 128 16.26 4.88 -11.82
C ARG A 128 17.46 4.39 -11.02
N ILE A 129 17.85 3.14 -11.28
CA ILE A 129 19.16 2.59 -10.89
C ILE A 129 19.99 2.45 -12.17
N ILE A 130 21.16 3.08 -12.21
CA ILE A 130 22.12 2.96 -13.31
C ILE A 130 23.14 1.88 -12.94
N THR A 131 23.27 0.84 -13.76
CA THR A 131 24.27 -0.20 -13.55
C THR A 131 25.58 0.14 -14.28
N PRO A 132 26.75 -0.10 -13.66
CA PRO A 132 28.03 0.09 -14.34
C PRO A 132 28.25 -1.05 -15.35
N THR A 133 29.36 -0.99 -16.08
CA THR A 133 29.88 -2.15 -16.80
C THR A 133 30.40 -3.19 -15.80
N PHE A 134 29.98 -4.44 -15.94
CA PHE A 134 30.50 -5.58 -15.19
C PHE A 134 30.32 -6.86 -16.00
N ASN A 135 30.93 -7.96 -15.56
CA ASN A 135 30.71 -9.27 -16.16
C ASN A 135 29.61 -10.03 -15.39
N PRO A 136 28.38 -10.15 -15.93
CA PRO A 136 27.27 -10.79 -15.23
C PRO A 136 27.43 -12.30 -15.07
N THR A 137 28.34 -12.95 -15.81
CA THR A 137 28.62 -14.40 -15.64
C THR A 137 29.58 -14.68 -14.49
N VAL A 138 30.41 -13.70 -14.13
CA VAL A 138 31.38 -13.82 -13.02
C VAL A 138 30.76 -13.31 -11.72
N THR A 139 30.12 -12.14 -11.78
CA THR A 139 29.48 -11.53 -10.60
C THR A 139 28.09 -11.02 -10.98
N PRO A 140 27.06 -11.86 -10.82
CA PRO A 140 25.69 -11.45 -11.07
C PRO A 140 25.14 -10.60 -9.92
N TYR A 141 24.27 -9.65 -10.25
CA TYR A 141 23.64 -8.74 -9.30
C TYR A 141 22.13 -8.68 -9.52
N ASN A 142 21.41 -8.38 -8.44
CA ASN A 142 20.00 -8.00 -8.45
C ASN A 142 19.89 -6.50 -8.20
N ALA A 143 18.89 -5.87 -8.81
CA ALA A 143 18.57 -4.48 -8.56
C ALA A 143 17.05 -4.27 -8.55
N GLY A 144 16.55 -3.41 -7.67
CA GLY A 144 15.12 -3.17 -7.56
C GLY A 144 14.68 -2.39 -6.34
N ALA A 145 13.41 -2.61 -5.97
CA ALA A 145 12.81 -2.00 -4.80
C ALA A 145 13.26 -2.72 -3.54
N ALA A 146 13.73 -1.94 -2.57
CA ALA A 146 14.05 -2.43 -1.25
C ALA A 146 13.08 -1.88 -0.19
N SER A 147 12.95 -2.62 0.90
CA SER A 147 12.34 -2.17 2.13
C SER A 147 13.34 -2.24 3.27
N GLN A 148 13.19 -1.34 4.23
CA GLN A 148 13.96 -1.35 5.47
C GLN A 148 13.02 -1.46 6.67
N SER A 149 13.30 -2.40 7.57
CA SER A 149 12.62 -2.49 8.86
C SER A 149 13.07 -1.35 9.78
N PRO A 150 12.30 -1.01 10.83
CA PRO A 150 12.76 -0.06 11.85
C PRO A 150 14.06 -0.46 12.55
N SER A 151 14.38 -1.76 12.59
CA SER A 151 15.65 -2.29 13.11
C SER A 151 16.82 -2.17 12.13
N GLY A 152 16.61 -1.59 10.95
CA GLY A 152 17.64 -1.37 9.94
C GLY A 152 17.89 -2.57 9.03
N ILE A 153 17.15 -3.68 9.18
CA ILE A 153 17.26 -4.85 8.30
C ILE A 153 16.74 -4.46 6.92
N VAL A 154 17.54 -4.78 5.91
CA VAL A 154 17.28 -4.44 4.52
C VAL A 154 16.93 -5.69 3.74
N THR A 155 15.91 -5.61 2.91
CA THR A 155 15.52 -6.70 2.01
C THR A 155 15.06 -6.11 0.69
N LEU A 156 15.56 -6.67 -0.43
CA LEU A 156 14.95 -6.41 -1.73
C LEU A 156 13.53 -6.97 -1.69
N SER A 157 12.53 -6.11 -1.86
CA SER A 157 11.12 -6.47 -1.91
C SER A 157 10.77 -7.17 -3.23
N ASN A 158 11.23 -6.57 -4.31
CA ASN A 158 11.16 -7.11 -5.65
C ASN A 158 12.33 -6.57 -6.47
N PHE A 159 12.76 -7.34 -7.46
CA PHE A 159 13.98 -7.07 -8.20
C PHE A 159 14.01 -7.77 -9.55
N VAL A 160 14.90 -7.30 -10.40
CA VAL A 160 15.31 -7.92 -11.65
C VAL A 160 16.78 -8.31 -11.56
N VAL A 161 17.20 -9.28 -12.38
CA VAL A 161 18.63 -9.56 -12.57
C VAL A 161 19.25 -8.40 -13.34
N ALA A 162 20.16 -7.68 -12.69
CA ALA A 162 20.82 -6.52 -13.26
C ALA A 162 21.68 -6.94 -14.47
N GLN A 163 21.56 -6.19 -15.56
CA GLN A 163 22.43 -6.31 -16.73
C GLN A 163 23.45 -5.17 -16.73
N PRO A 164 24.67 -5.38 -17.25
CA PRO A 164 25.71 -4.35 -17.26
C PRO A 164 25.35 -3.19 -18.18
N ASN A 165 25.72 -1.97 -17.76
CA ASN A 165 25.53 -0.73 -18.53
C ASN A 165 24.07 -0.48 -18.95
N GLN A 166 23.14 -0.57 -18.00
CA GLN A 166 21.71 -0.41 -18.21
C GLN A 166 21.09 0.56 -17.21
N ASN A 167 19.97 1.14 -17.64
CA ASN A 167 19.06 1.87 -16.77
C ASN A 167 17.93 0.95 -16.34
N ILE A 168 17.70 0.84 -15.04
CA ILE A 168 16.60 0.08 -14.45
C ILE A 168 15.63 1.08 -13.84
N ASP A 169 14.51 1.31 -14.51
CA ASP A 169 13.44 2.17 -14.04
C ASP A 169 12.44 1.32 -13.26
N CYS A 170 12.25 1.68 -11.99
CA CYS A 170 11.41 0.96 -11.04
C CYS A 170 10.30 1.89 -10.57
N GLN A 171 9.04 1.51 -10.80
CA GLN A 171 7.85 2.20 -10.29
C GLN A 171 7.23 1.39 -9.16
N PRO A 172 7.49 1.73 -7.88
CA PRO A 172 6.99 0.97 -6.74
C PRO A 172 5.47 1.02 -6.63
N VAL A 173 4.87 -0.08 -6.16
CA VAL A 173 3.45 -0.15 -5.83
C VAL A 173 3.28 -0.37 -4.32
N LEU A 174 2.58 0.53 -3.63
CA LEU A 174 2.38 0.47 -2.18
C LEU A 174 1.18 -0.42 -1.81
N GLN A 175 1.26 -1.68 -2.25
CA GLN A 175 0.31 -2.73 -1.91
C GLN A 175 1.08 -3.88 -1.28
N PHE A 176 0.62 -4.32 -0.12
CA PHE A 176 1.24 -5.40 0.63
C PHE A 176 0.27 -6.55 0.78
N TYR A 177 0.79 -7.75 0.74
CA TYR A 177 0.02 -8.99 0.86
C TYR A 177 0.49 -9.76 2.09
N VAL A 178 -0.47 -10.28 2.84
CA VAL A 178 -0.21 -11.25 3.92
C VAL A 178 -0.72 -12.60 3.46
N GLN A 179 0.10 -13.64 3.59
CA GLN A 179 -0.26 -15.00 3.23
C GLN A 179 0.30 -16.00 4.26
N THR A 180 -0.33 -17.17 4.34
CA THR A 180 0.15 -18.30 5.13
C THR A 180 1.22 -19.09 4.36
N GLY A 181 2.30 -19.48 5.04
CA GLY A 181 3.40 -20.23 4.44
C GLY A 181 4.73 -20.04 5.17
N THR A 182 5.80 -20.61 4.62
CA THR A 182 7.10 -20.74 5.30
C THR A 182 8.22 -19.89 4.68
N TYR A 183 7.91 -18.96 3.79
CA TYR A 183 8.91 -18.08 3.18
C TYR A 183 9.46 -17.08 4.19
N THR A 184 10.75 -17.18 4.49
CA THR A 184 11.43 -16.26 5.41
C THR A 184 11.96 -15.01 4.68
N PRO A 185 12.30 -13.92 5.41
CA PRO A 185 12.75 -12.68 4.78
C PRO A 185 13.94 -12.89 3.84
N GLY A 186 13.84 -12.34 2.62
CA GLY A 186 14.87 -12.49 1.57
C GLY A 186 14.79 -13.78 0.77
N MET A 187 13.84 -14.68 1.06
CA MET A 187 13.53 -15.80 0.18
C MET A 187 12.66 -15.35 -0.99
N VAL A 188 13.00 -15.81 -2.20
CA VAL A 188 12.24 -15.58 -3.41
C VAL A 188 10.91 -16.31 -3.32
N ILE A 189 9.82 -15.58 -3.55
CA ILE A 189 8.46 -16.12 -3.59
C ILE A 189 7.95 -16.19 -5.03
N ASN A 190 6.94 -17.04 -5.26
CA ASN A 190 6.16 -16.99 -6.48
C ASN A 190 4.97 -16.04 -6.26
N PHE A 191 5.10 -14.79 -6.70
CA PHE A 191 4.07 -13.78 -6.50
C PHE A 191 2.70 -14.21 -7.07
N SER A 192 2.67 -14.79 -8.27
CA SER A 192 1.42 -15.17 -8.94
C SER A 192 0.63 -16.22 -8.16
N THR A 193 1.30 -17.14 -7.46
CA THR A 193 0.63 -18.12 -6.60
C THR A 193 0.39 -17.59 -5.19
N SER A 194 1.35 -16.85 -4.63
CA SER A 194 1.28 -16.34 -3.26
C SER A 194 0.20 -15.26 -3.08
N SER A 195 -0.05 -14.45 -4.11
CA SER A 195 -1.05 -13.37 -4.08
C SER A 195 -2.49 -13.86 -4.18
N VAL A 196 -2.72 -15.08 -4.66
CA VAL A 196 -4.06 -15.67 -4.75
C VAL A 196 -4.60 -15.85 -3.34
N ASN A 197 -5.79 -15.31 -3.08
CA ASN A 197 -6.47 -15.36 -1.79
C ASN A 197 -5.59 -14.87 -0.62
N ALA A 198 -4.66 -13.95 -0.86
CA ALA A 198 -3.89 -13.28 0.20
C ALA A 198 -4.66 -12.06 0.73
N ALA A 199 -4.41 -11.67 1.99
CA ALA A 199 -4.94 -10.42 2.52
C ALA A 199 -4.24 -9.23 1.88
N LEU A 200 -4.99 -8.37 1.18
CA LEU A 200 -4.46 -7.16 0.56
C LEU A 200 -4.54 -5.96 1.52
N CYS A 201 -3.37 -5.43 1.87
CA CYS A 201 -3.20 -4.15 2.55
C CYS A 201 -2.84 -3.09 1.51
N ASN A 202 -3.84 -2.34 1.04
CA ASN A 202 -3.64 -1.31 0.02
C ASN A 202 -3.30 0.06 0.64
N ALA A 203 -2.04 0.44 0.61
CA ALA A 203 -1.57 1.72 1.13
C ALA A 203 -1.58 2.86 0.09
N THR A 204 -1.98 2.60 -1.17
CA THR A 204 -2.13 3.66 -2.18
C THR A 204 -3.25 4.65 -1.84
N THR A 205 -4.17 4.25 -0.96
CA THR A 205 -5.29 5.08 -0.50
C THR A 205 -4.93 5.97 0.70
N GLY A 206 -3.68 5.96 1.16
CA GLY A 206 -3.21 6.77 2.30
C GLY A 206 -3.39 6.13 3.68
N PHE A 207 -3.79 4.86 3.77
CA PHE A 207 -3.70 4.11 5.02
C PHE A 207 -2.29 3.55 5.21
N VAL A 208 -1.79 3.65 6.43
CA VAL A 208 -0.47 3.11 6.79
C VAL A 208 -0.53 2.01 7.85
N THR A 209 -1.67 1.87 8.51
CA THR A 209 -1.90 0.80 9.50
C THR A 209 -3.05 -0.09 9.07
N PHE A 210 -2.80 -1.39 9.05
CA PHE A 210 -3.77 -2.43 8.68
C PHE A 210 -3.86 -3.47 9.79
N ASN A 211 -5.08 -3.81 10.19
CA ASN A 211 -5.36 -4.96 11.05
C ASN A 211 -5.88 -6.08 10.15
N VAL A 212 -5.16 -7.20 10.14
CA VAL A 212 -5.40 -8.37 9.28
C VAL A 212 -5.73 -9.55 10.17
N SER A 213 -6.84 -10.22 9.87
CA SER A 213 -7.27 -11.44 10.56
C SER A 213 -7.39 -12.59 9.57
N TYR A 214 -6.77 -13.71 9.90
CA TYR A 214 -6.97 -14.98 9.20
C TYR A 214 -8.07 -15.79 9.91
N ASN A 215 -9.16 -16.09 9.21
CA ASN A 215 -10.37 -16.65 9.79
C ASN A 215 -10.36 -18.19 9.78
N VAL A 216 -11.29 -18.79 10.53
CA VAL A 216 -11.42 -20.26 10.66
C VAL A 216 -11.77 -20.95 9.33
N ASP A 217 -12.43 -20.25 8.42
CA ASP A 217 -12.80 -20.73 7.08
C ASP A 217 -11.70 -20.53 6.03
N GLY A 218 -10.53 -20.02 6.44
CA GLY A 218 -9.40 -19.73 5.55
C GLY A 218 -9.51 -18.41 4.79
N THR A 219 -10.52 -17.58 5.09
CA THR A 219 -10.66 -16.24 4.51
C THR A 219 -9.88 -15.18 5.30
N TRP A 220 -9.77 -13.98 4.72
CA TRP A 220 -9.10 -12.85 5.33
C TRP A 220 -10.06 -11.70 5.60
N SER A 221 -9.87 -11.04 6.74
CA SER A 221 -10.48 -9.74 7.04
C SER A 221 -9.37 -8.69 7.14
N VAL A 222 -9.52 -7.55 6.46
CA VAL A 222 -8.56 -6.44 6.51
C VAL A 222 -9.28 -5.15 6.89
N THR A 223 -8.87 -4.55 8.00
CA THR A 223 -9.40 -3.28 8.50
C THR A 223 -8.29 -2.22 8.56
N PRO A 224 -8.33 -1.17 7.73
CA PRO A 224 -7.42 -0.04 7.86
C PRO A 224 -7.80 0.81 9.09
N SER A 225 -6.83 1.21 9.90
CA SER A 225 -7.09 1.88 11.19
C SER A 225 -6.43 3.25 11.37
N ALA A 226 -5.43 3.60 10.55
CA ALA A 226 -4.82 4.93 10.57
C ALA A 226 -4.50 5.43 9.15
N ALA A 227 -5.13 6.53 8.75
CA ALA A 227 -4.77 7.28 7.55
C ALA A 227 -3.61 8.23 7.88
N THR A 228 -2.52 8.18 7.12
CA THR A 228 -1.52 9.25 7.13
C THR A 228 -1.02 9.55 5.72
N LYS A 229 -0.41 10.73 5.59
CA LYS A 229 0.04 11.34 4.33
C LYS A 229 0.78 10.36 3.41
N VAL A 230 0.34 10.26 2.15
CA VAL A 230 1.04 9.50 1.10
C VAL A 230 2.41 10.13 0.83
N MET A 231 3.42 9.28 0.63
CA MET A 231 4.78 9.72 0.30
C MET A 231 4.80 10.41 -1.08
N GLY A 232 5.24 11.67 -1.13
CA GLY A 232 5.38 12.44 -2.38
C GLY A 232 4.31 13.52 -2.65
N GLN A 233 3.32 13.73 -1.76
CA GLN A 233 2.39 14.86 -1.87
C GLN A 233 2.77 16.03 -0.94
N PRO A 234 2.54 17.31 -1.32
CA PRO A 234 2.68 18.46 -0.42
C PRO A 234 1.78 18.32 0.81
N ARG A 235 2.13 19.01 1.91
CA ARG A 235 1.25 19.13 3.09
C ARG A 235 -0.04 19.83 2.64
N THR A 236 -1.16 19.12 2.59
CA THR A 236 -2.40 19.75 3.06
C THR A 236 -2.27 19.73 4.57
N GLN A 237 -1.94 20.87 5.16
CA GLN A 237 -2.12 21.04 6.59
C GLN A 237 -3.58 20.68 6.88
N ALA A 238 -3.80 19.77 7.83
CA ALA A 238 -5.02 19.76 8.59
C ALA A 238 -5.06 21.08 9.41
N GLN A 239 -5.25 22.20 8.72
CA GLN A 239 -5.85 23.37 9.30
C GLN A 239 -7.32 23.26 8.97
N VAL A 240 -8.06 22.89 10.02
CA VAL A 240 -9.45 23.23 10.26
C VAL A 240 -9.83 24.48 9.48
N HIS A 241 -10.49 24.32 8.35
CA HIS A 241 -11.54 25.15 7.74
C HIS A 241 -12.17 24.28 6.64
N PRO A 242 -13.48 24.02 6.66
CA PRO A 242 -14.11 23.00 5.83
C PRO A 242 -14.22 23.50 4.38
N ALA A 243 -13.25 23.14 3.54
CA ALA A 243 -13.38 23.26 2.11
C ALA A 243 -13.85 21.91 1.55
N ILE A 244 -15.06 21.94 1.00
CA ILE A 244 -15.80 20.82 0.39
C ILE A 244 -14.94 20.17 -0.71
N PRO A 245 -14.64 18.85 -0.66
CA PRO A 245 -13.99 18.17 -1.76
C PRO A 245 -14.98 18.05 -2.91
N SER A 246 -14.66 18.64 -4.07
CA SER A 246 -15.36 18.40 -5.32
C SER A 246 -15.14 16.95 -5.76
N LEU A 247 -16.17 16.12 -5.60
CA LEU A 247 -16.19 14.76 -6.13
C LEU A 247 -16.23 14.81 -7.66
N SER A 248 -15.31 14.08 -8.30
CA SER A 248 -15.40 13.73 -9.73
C SER A 248 -16.71 12.98 -10.00
N ALA A 249 -17.33 13.27 -11.14
CA ALA A 249 -18.68 12.87 -11.53
C ALA A 249 -18.96 11.35 -11.71
N ASP A 250 -18.04 10.47 -11.29
CA ASP A 250 -18.12 9.01 -11.47
C ASP A 250 -18.16 8.20 -10.16
N ALA A 251 -18.30 8.85 -8.99
CA ALA A 251 -18.65 8.11 -7.78
C ALA A 251 -20.12 7.67 -7.90
N ALA A 252 -20.37 6.40 -8.22
CA ALA A 252 -21.71 5.85 -8.35
C ALA A 252 -22.54 6.18 -7.08
N ASN A 253 -23.68 6.84 -7.26
CA ASN A 253 -24.62 7.11 -6.17
C ASN A 253 -25.02 5.80 -5.50
N ASN A 254 -24.52 5.57 -4.29
CA ASN A 254 -24.74 4.34 -3.54
C ASN A 254 -25.60 4.56 -2.29
N ALA A 255 -26.01 5.81 -2.00
CA ALA A 255 -26.82 6.18 -0.84
C ALA A 255 -28.15 6.82 -1.27
N GLU A 256 -29.23 6.40 -0.60
CA GLU A 256 -30.57 6.97 -0.70
C GLU A 256 -30.96 7.60 0.64
N ILE A 257 -31.56 8.79 0.57
CA ILE A 257 -32.14 9.52 1.69
C ILE A 257 -33.64 9.64 1.41
N LYS A 258 -34.45 9.02 2.25
CA LYS A 258 -35.90 9.09 2.20
C LYS A 258 -36.43 10.06 3.26
N ASN A 259 -37.65 10.54 3.05
CA ASN A 259 -38.38 11.34 4.05
C ASN A 259 -38.51 10.60 5.39
N GLU A 260 -38.94 11.31 6.43
CA GLU A 260 -39.13 10.82 7.80
C GLU A 260 -39.96 9.51 7.82
N ALA A 261 -40.96 9.43 6.95
CA ALA A 261 -41.87 8.29 6.81
C ALA A 261 -41.29 7.10 6.02
N GLY A 262 -40.11 7.23 5.40
CA GLY A 262 -39.47 6.18 4.58
C GLY A 262 -40.21 5.83 3.29
N THR A 263 -41.14 6.68 2.84
CA THR A 263 -42.06 6.40 1.71
C THR A 263 -41.55 6.89 0.37
N ALA A 264 -40.71 7.93 0.35
CA ALA A 264 -40.19 8.50 -0.89
C ALA A 264 -38.70 8.83 -0.75
N VAL A 265 -37.91 8.52 -1.78
CA VAL A 265 -36.52 8.96 -1.91
C VAL A 265 -36.55 10.45 -2.30
N ILE A 266 -36.01 11.28 -1.43
CA ILE A 266 -36.00 12.74 -1.61
C ILE A 266 -34.62 13.24 -2.05
N CYS A 267 -33.56 12.49 -1.79
CA CYS A 267 -32.20 12.81 -2.19
C CYS A 267 -31.35 11.53 -2.32
N THR A 268 -30.34 11.57 -3.20
CA THR A 268 -29.36 10.49 -3.42
C THR A 268 -27.95 11.05 -3.33
N GLY A 269 -26.97 10.20 -3.06
CA GLY A 269 -25.56 10.61 -3.08
C GLY A 269 -24.61 9.44 -2.88
N TYR A 270 -23.40 9.76 -2.44
CA TYR A 270 -22.35 8.80 -2.13
C TYR A 270 -22.06 8.76 -0.63
N ALA A 271 -22.10 7.58 -0.03
CA ALA A 271 -21.63 7.32 1.32
C ALA A 271 -20.49 6.30 1.31
N ALA A 272 -19.41 6.61 2.02
CA ALA A 272 -18.27 5.69 2.17
C ALA A 272 -18.62 4.45 3.02
N ASN A 273 -19.60 4.58 3.92
CA ASN A 273 -20.20 3.50 4.73
C ASN A 273 -21.54 3.97 5.32
N PHE A 274 -22.31 3.05 5.90
CA PHE A 274 -23.61 3.32 6.53
C PHE A 274 -23.61 3.15 8.07
N ASN A 275 -22.43 3.22 8.69
CA ASN A 275 -22.28 3.22 10.16
C ASN A 275 -22.51 4.63 10.70
N ALA A 276 -23.07 4.75 11.92
CA ALA A 276 -23.23 6.06 12.56
C ALA A 276 -21.87 6.67 12.95
N PRO A 277 -21.56 7.95 12.66
CA PRO A 277 -22.31 8.89 11.82
C PRO A 277 -22.16 8.59 10.31
N VAL A 278 -23.27 8.61 9.58
CA VAL A 278 -23.29 8.44 8.12
C VAL A 278 -23.09 9.78 7.46
N THR A 279 -22.10 9.90 6.57
CA THR A 279 -21.89 11.11 5.76
C THR A 279 -22.21 10.80 4.31
N VAL A 280 -23.18 11.52 3.75
CA VAL A 280 -23.60 11.43 2.35
C VAL A 280 -23.10 12.67 1.62
N GLN A 281 -22.33 12.45 0.57
CA GLN A 281 -21.71 13.48 -0.28
C GLN A 281 -22.36 13.47 -1.68
N ALA A 282 -22.08 14.49 -2.49
CA ALA A 282 -22.65 14.64 -3.83
C ALA A 282 -24.18 14.50 -3.86
N LEU A 283 -24.85 15.14 -2.89
CA LEU A 283 -26.31 15.15 -2.80
C LEU A 283 -26.95 15.65 -4.09
N SER A 284 -27.87 14.86 -4.66
CA SER A 284 -28.60 15.21 -5.89
C SER A 284 -29.64 16.33 -5.66
N ASN A 285 -30.15 16.44 -4.43
CA ASN A 285 -31.07 17.50 -4.03
C ASN A 285 -30.82 17.90 -2.56
N PRO A 286 -29.79 18.72 -2.26
CA PRO A 286 -29.49 19.11 -0.88
C PRO A 286 -30.58 20.01 -0.27
N GLY A 287 -31.37 20.72 -1.07
CA GLY A 287 -32.36 21.70 -0.60
C GLY A 287 -33.56 21.10 0.14
N VAL A 288 -33.76 19.78 0.07
CA VAL A 288 -34.83 19.06 0.78
C VAL A 288 -34.40 18.45 2.11
N ILE A 289 -33.12 18.60 2.48
CA ILE A 289 -32.58 18.11 3.75
C ILE A 289 -32.47 19.31 4.70
N HIS A 290 -32.97 19.15 5.92
CA HIS A 290 -33.02 20.18 6.95
C HIS A 290 -32.30 19.71 8.20
N LEU A 291 -31.54 20.63 8.81
CA LEU A 291 -30.79 20.35 10.03
C LEU A 291 -31.76 20.03 11.18
N HIS A 292 -31.43 19.01 11.97
CA HIS A 292 -32.23 18.48 13.08
C HIS A 292 -33.54 17.77 12.70
N ASN A 293 -33.80 17.55 11.40
CA ASN A 293 -34.86 16.66 10.96
C ASN A 293 -34.37 15.20 10.91
N GLU A 294 -35.32 14.26 10.97
CA GLU A 294 -35.05 12.83 10.84
C GLU A 294 -35.24 12.36 9.39
N TYR A 295 -34.40 11.42 8.97
CA TYR A 295 -34.46 10.84 7.63
C TYR A 295 -34.19 9.34 7.70
N GLN A 296 -34.71 8.62 6.72
CA GLN A 296 -34.38 7.21 6.53
C GLN A 296 -33.20 7.13 5.56
N VAL A 297 -32.01 6.76 6.07
CA VAL A 297 -30.75 6.77 5.30
C VAL A 297 -30.21 5.35 5.16
N GLY A 298 -29.84 4.97 3.94
CA GLY A 298 -29.35 3.61 3.66
C GLY A 298 -28.76 3.45 2.25
N PRO A 299 -28.17 2.29 1.94
CA PRO A 299 -27.71 1.97 0.59
C PRO A 299 -28.87 1.96 -0.41
N ALA A 300 -28.60 2.32 -1.66
CA ALA A 300 -29.60 2.31 -2.73
C ALA A 300 -30.28 0.92 -2.83
N GLY A 301 -31.61 0.90 -2.75
CA GLY A 301 -32.41 -0.33 -2.72
C GLY A 301 -32.21 -1.26 -1.50
N GLY A 302 -31.44 -0.87 -0.48
CA GLY A 302 -31.11 -1.71 0.69
C GLY A 302 -31.84 -1.31 1.98
N PRO A 303 -31.38 -1.75 3.17
CA PRO A 303 -32.03 -1.44 4.45
C PRO A 303 -31.80 0.03 4.86
N TYR A 304 -32.84 0.67 5.39
CA TYR A 304 -32.79 2.07 5.85
C TYR A 304 -32.77 2.13 7.38
N THR A 305 -32.11 3.13 7.93
CA THR A 305 -32.14 3.44 9.36
C THR A 305 -32.55 4.89 9.57
N GLY A 306 -33.45 5.12 10.52
CA GLY A 306 -33.84 6.47 10.94
C GLY A 306 -32.66 7.16 11.62
N ARG A 307 -32.28 8.33 11.11
CA ARG A 307 -31.13 9.10 11.59
C ARG A 307 -31.44 10.59 11.55
N MET A 308 -30.91 11.33 12.52
CA MET A 308 -31.06 12.78 12.59
C MET A 308 -29.96 13.47 11.80
N CYS A 309 -30.33 14.42 10.93
CA CYS A 309 -29.36 15.26 10.25
C CYS A 309 -28.70 16.23 11.24
N THR A 310 -27.40 16.09 11.47
CA THR A 310 -26.64 16.91 12.43
C THR A 310 -25.68 17.89 11.76
N ASN A 311 -25.49 17.79 10.45
CA ASN A 311 -24.71 18.77 9.69
C ASN A 311 -25.14 18.78 8.22
N ILE A 312 -25.21 19.97 7.61
CA ILE A 312 -25.42 20.16 6.17
C ILE A 312 -24.44 21.23 5.69
N ALA A 313 -23.61 20.89 4.72
CA ALA A 313 -22.61 21.79 4.14
C ALA A 313 -22.55 21.60 2.61
N GLY A 314 -23.26 22.46 1.87
CA GLY A 314 -23.35 22.36 0.40
C GLY A 314 -24.00 21.05 -0.03
N ASN A 315 -23.28 20.25 -0.83
CA ASN A 315 -23.76 18.94 -1.30
C ASN A 315 -23.36 17.78 -0.36
N ILE A 316 -23.20 18.05 0.93
CA ILE A 316 -22.84 17.06 1.95
C ILE A 316 -23.79 17.17 3.14
N ALA A 317 -24.29 16.03 3.63
CA ALA A 317 -25.06 15.95 4.87
C ALA A 317 -24.54 14.81 5.76
N THR A 318 -24.57 15.02 7.08
CA THR A 318 -24.18 14.04 8.10
C THR A 318 -25.39 13.67 8.96
N PHE A 319 -25.56 12.38 9.20
CA PHE A 319 -26.68 11.78 9.92
C PHE A 319 -26.18 10.89 11.05
N VAL A 320 -26.72 11.04 12.26
CA VAL A 320 -26.44 10.18 13.42
C VAL A 320 -27.63 9.29 13.71
#